data_AF-A0A936LMQ8-F1
#
_entry.id   AF-A0A936LMQ8-F1
#
_cell.length_a   1.000
_cell.length_b   1.000
_cell.length_c   1.000
_cell.angle_alpha   90.00
_cell.angle_beta   90.00
_cell.angle_gamma   90.00
#
_symmetry.space_group_name_H-M   'P 1'
#
loop_
_entity.id
_entity.type
_entity.pdbx_description
1 polymer ?
#
loop_
_entity_poly.entity_id
_entity_poly.type
_entity_poly.pdbx_seq_one_letter_code
_entity_poly.pdbx_strand_id
1 'polypeptide(L)'
;MDAVDGLPMVSTQAKLGRADNALFAYYTPGITTTGMDWCHSHDRDQLERKVKQHLARSKEREIAAPSANSPETLGEQVSPEFDMDRVHELLYRPFSKKYYYHDLALHEVLDRSAEFFGVDGKAMNTCILLVDGGAGRPLTVCASDMLVQQRFAGPGTTVRMVARHRIGADGRRSENITDHGLERFREHYGQRPLSSLADGVDPRVPSSIAAVRAARAQGLKRPEARPPVLAEITHPAVFHYVYAVLHDPLHPPRHTTGSFIAPHIPLRPDFEAWSDRGRKLVELHTGFEMVEPWPLEVRTEHAGLARGTGIKATVLVDKERGSVQLDRYTTVEGVPGEAWSYHLGDRSALEWVLEHWKERLNGRPYTAADGAPRYMEQLDRTIQRIKRVCRVSMETHRIRKELAMLAR
;
A
#
# COMPACT_ATOMS: atom_id res chain seq x y z
N MET A 1 -10.51 -3.76 33.77
CA MET A 1 -9.75 -2.85 32.88
C MET A 1 -8.69 -3.73 32.26
N ASP A 2 -9.08 -4.48 31.22
CA ASP A 2 -8.24 -5.55 30.70
C ASP A 2 -6.98 -4.93 30.09
N ALA A 3 -5.81 -5.37 30.55
CA ALA A 3 -4.54 -4.93 30.02
C ALA A 3 -4.54 -5.21 28.51
N VAL A 4 -4.43 -4.16 27.69
CA VAL A 4 -4.34 -4.32 26.25
C VAL A 4 -3.02 -5.04 25.96
N ASP A 5 -3.11 -6.31 25.54
CA ASP A 5 -1.95 -7.13 25.23
C ASP A 5 -1.23 -6.61 23.97
N GLY A 6 0.10 -6.44 24.05
CA GLY A 6 0.95 -5.98 22.95
C GLY A 6 1.49 -4.55 23.03
N LEU A 7 2.42 -4.22 22.12
CA LEU A 7 3.09 -2.92 22.05
C LEU A 7 2.25 -1.91 21.23
N PRO A 8 2.06 -0.65 21.67
CA PRO A 8 1.32 0.32 20.88
C PRO A 8 2.07 0.60 19.56
N MET A 9 1.40 0.44 18.42
CA MET A 9 2.03 0.63 17.11
C MET A 9 2.50 2.08 16.93
N VAL A 10 1.61 3.03 17.20
CA VAL A 10 1.86 4.47 17.14
C VAL A 10 1.12 5.16 18.28
N SER A 11 1.58 6.34 18.70
CA SER A 11 0.82 7.17 19.65
C SER A 11 1.05 8.66 19.38
N THR A 12 0.06 9.49 19.72
CA THR A 12 0.21 10.95 19.62
C THR A 12 1.34 11.47 20.51
N GLN A 13 1.53 10.88 21.71
CA GLN A 13 2.61 11.28 22.61
C GLN A 13 3.98 10.93 22.03
N ALA A 14 4.14 9.74 21.44
CA ALA A 14 5.38 9.35 20.77
C ALA A 14 5.68 10.25 19.55
N LYS A 15 4.65 10.53 18.74
CA LYS A 15 4.76 11.47 17.61
C LYS A 15 5.22 12.87 18.03
N LEU A 16 4.83 13.32 19.22
CA LEU A 16 5.21 14.63 19.78
C LEU A 16 6.55 14.59 20.53
N GLY A 17 7.25 13.46 20.56
CA GLY A 17 8.48 13.27 21.34
C GLY A 17 8.28 13.33 22.85
N ARG A 18 7.06 13.10 23.33
CA ARG A 18 6.68 13.15 24.76
C ARG A 18 6.63 11.76 25.42
N ALA A 19 6.79 10.70 24.63
CA ALA A 19 6.86 9.31 25.07
C ALA A 19 7.72 8.51 24.07
N ASP A 20 8.28 7.39 24.51
CA ASP A 20 9.13 6.49 23.72
C ASP A 20 8.56 5.06 23.63
N ASN A 21 7.35 4.84 24.15
CA ASN A 21 6.76 3.51 24.33
C ASN A 21 6.10 2.91 23.06
N ALA A 22 6.07 3.64 21.94
CA ALA A 22 5.44 3.18 20.69
C ALA A 22 6.46 2.54 19.75
N LEU A 23 6.01 1.57 18.95
CA LEU A 23 6.84 0.89 17.97
C LEU A 23 7.38 1.82 16.89
N PHE A 24 6.56 2.77 16.43
CA PHE A 24 6.93 3.75 15.43
C PHE A 24 6.94 5.16 16.01
N ALA A 25 7.99 5.91 15.70
CA ALA A 25 8.17 7.29 16.13
C ALA A 25 7.18 8.24 15.46
N TYR A 26 6.81 7.97 14.20
CA TYR A 26 6.03 8.89 13.40
C TYR A 26 4.97 8.23 12.52
N TYR A 27 3.89 8.95 12.29
CA TYR A 27 2.83 8.63 11.33
C TYR A 27 2.18 9.92 10.81
N THR A 28 1.66 9.88 9.60
CA THR A 28 1.00 11.04 8.97
C THR A 28 -0.25 10.61 8.21
N PRO A 29 -1.30 11.45 8.11
CA PRO A 29 -2.34 11.20 7.11
C PRO A 29 -1.75 11.14 5.69
N GLY A 30 -2.47 10.52 4.76
CA GLY A 30 -2.17 10.66 3.33
C GLY A 30 -2.35 12.11 2.84
N ILE A 31 -2.02 12.33 1.56
CA ILE A 31 -2.09 13.66 0.92
C ILE A 31 -3.53 14.13 0.80
N THR A 32 -3.79 15.35 1.25
CA THR A 32 -5.09 15.99 1.12
C THR A 32 -5.21 16.61 -0.26
N THR A 33 -6.11 16.07 -1.09
CA THR A 33 -6.45 16.66 -2.39
C THR A 33 -7.91 17.10 -2.48
N THR A 34 -8.64 17.08 -1.36
CA THR A 34 -10.08 17.43 -1.35
C THR A 34 -10.24 18.91 -1.67
N GLY A 35 -11.02 19.23 -2.70
CA GLY A 35 -11.17 20.61 -3.17
C GLY A 35 -10.02 21.09 -4.06
N MET A 36 -9.02 20.24 -4.32
CA MET A 36 -7.83 20.56 -5.10
C MET A 36 -7.80 19.82 -6.45
N ASP A 37 -8.92 19.79 -7.16
CA ASP A 37 -9.05 19.06 -8.45
C ASP A 37 -8.06 19.51 -9.54
N TRP A 38 -7.40 20.65 -9.33
CA TRP A 38 -6.37 21.19 -10.21
C TRP A 38 -5.05 20.41 -10.12
N CYS A 39 -4.72 19.82 -8.97
CA CYS A 39 -3.41 19.21 -8.71
C CYS A 39 -3.32 17.71 -9.09
N HIS A 40 -4.40 17.11 -9.60
CA HIS A 40 -4.37 15.71 -10.03
C HIS A 40 -5.20 15.39 -11.28
N SER A 41 -4.78 14.37 -12.01
CA SER A 41 -5.41 13.93 -13.25
C SER A 41 -5.11 12.47 -13.59
N HIS A 42 -5.93 11.85 -14.42
CA HIS A 42 -5.62 10.56 -15.04
C HIS A 42 -4.66 10.66 -16.24
N ASP A 43 -4.38 11.88 -16.68
CA ASP A 43 -3.73 12.23 -17.94
C ASP A 43 -2.75 13.38 -17.67
N ARG A 44 -1.47 13.21 -18.06
CA ARG A 44 -0.39 14.16 -17.74
C ARG A 44 -0.64 15.53 -18.38
N ASP A 45 -1.04 15.56 -19.64
CA ASP A 45 -1.29 16.81 -20.37
C ASP A 45 -2.49 17.57 -19.75
N GLN A 46 -3.50 16.84 -19.30
CA GLN A 46 -4.59 17.44 -18.53
C GLN A 46 -4.13 17.98 -17.17
N LEU A 47 -3.24 17.28 -16.47
CA LEU A 47 -2.67 17.80 -15.21
C LEU A 47 -1.91 19.11 -15.47
N GLU A 48 -1.01 19.11 -16.45
CA GLU A 48 -0.22 20.29 -16.82
C GLU A 48 -1.11 21.49 -17.12
N ARG A 49 -2.14 21.32 -17.96
CA ARG A 49 -3.10 22.40 -18.26
C ARG A 49 -3.80 22.92 -17.02
N LYS A 50 -4.24 22.02 -16.13
CA LYS A 50 -4.92 22.40 -14.88
C LYS A 50 -3.99 23.19 -13.95
N VAL A 51 -2.75 22.74 -13.78
CA VAL A 51 -1.76 23.40 -12.92
C VAL A 51 -1.38 24.76 -13.49
N LYS A 52 -1.08 24.85 -14.80
CA LYS A 52 -0.80 26.14 -15.47
C LYS A 52 -1.95 27.13 -15.32
N GLN A 53 -3.19 26.67 -15.46
CA GLN A 53 -4.38 27.52 -15.22
C GLN A 53 -4.50 27.95 -13.75
N HIS A 54 -4.17 27.08 -12.80
CA HIS A 54 -4.18 27.41 -11.38
C HIS A 54 -3.13 28.47 -11.04
N LEU A 55 -1.87 28.27 -11.48
CA LEU A 55 -0.77 29.21 -11.29
C LEU A 55 -1.07 30.59 -11.88
N ALA A 56 -1.62 30.65 -13.10
CA ALA A 56 -2.02 31.90 -13.73
C ALA A 56 -3.07 32.66 -12.92
N ARG A 57 -4.11 31.96 -12.43
CA ARG A 57 -5.17 32.55 -11.58
C ARG A 57 -4.64 33.01 -10.23
N SER A 58 -3.70 32.29 -9.62
CA SER A 58 -3.07 32.68 -8.36
C SER A 58 -2.28 33.98 -8.52
N LYS A 59 -1.53 34.12 -9.62
CA LYS A 59 -0.82 35.36 -9.96
C LYS A 59 -1.78 36.54 -10.18
N GLU A 60 -2.89 36.34 -10.89
CA GLU A 60 -3.91 37.38 -11.08
C GLU A 60 -4.54 37.83 -9.74
N ARG A 61 -4.81 36.90 -8.82
CA ARG A 61 -5.35 37.22 -7.49
C ARG A 61 -4.37 38.03 -6.64
N GLU A 62 -3.09 37.65 -6.65
CA GLU A 62 -2.05 38.36 -5.92
C GLU A 62 -1.88 39.81 -6.42
N ILE A 63 -1.99 40.02 -7.74
CA ILE A 63 -1.97 41.36 -8.35
C ILE A 63 -3.23 42.17 -7.98
N ALA A 64 -4.41 41.54 -7.99
CA ALA A 64 -5.69 42.21 -7.76
C ALA A 64 -5.94 42.56 -6.28
N ALA A 65 -5.42 41.75 -5.36
CA ALA A 65 -5.56 41.95 -3.92
C ALA A 65 -4.28 41.47 -3.21
N PRO A 66 -3.21 42.29 -3.20
CA PRO A 66 -1.99 41.96 -2.49
C PRO A 66 -2.30 41.81 -1.00
N SER A 67 -2.21 40.58 -0.49
CA SER A 67 -2.41 40.28 0.93
C SER A 67 -1.23 40.82 1.73
N ALA A 68 -1.50 41.53 2.84
CA ALA A 68 -0.47 41.88 3.83
C ALA A 68 0.12 40.65 4.54
N ASN A 69 -0.53 39.49 4.40
CA ASN A 69 -0.01 38.16 4.72
C ASN A 69 0.32 37.44 3.41
N SER A 70 1.32 37.94 2.68
CA SER A 70 1.93 37.22 1.56
C SER A 70 2.55 35.89 2.06
N PRO A 71 2.76 34.89 1.18
CA PRO A 71 3.29 33.56 1.55
C PRO A 71 4.71 33.54 2.15
N GLU A 72 5.29 34.70 2.50
CA GLU A 72 6.52 34.79 3.27
C GLU A 72 6.42 34.07 4.63
N THR A 73 5.21 33.85 5.15
CA THR A 73 4.97 33.13 6.41
C THR A 73 5.17 31.60 6.32
N LEU A 74 5.41 31.02 5.14
CA LEU A 74 5.71 29.58 4.97
C LEU A 74 7.14 29.28 4.48
N GLY A 75 7.99 30.28 4.27
CA GLY A 75 9.41 30.09 3.99
C GLY A 75 9.78 29.46 2.62
N GLU A 76 8.80 29.07 1.81
CA GLU A 76 9.01 28.55 0.45
C GLU A 76 8.29 29.44 -0.56
N GLN A 77 9.04 30.02 -1.51
CA GLN A 77 8.45 30.74 -2.65
C GLN A 77 7.73 29.74 -3.56
N VAL A 78 6.45 30.01 -3.84
CA VAL A 78 5.71 29.29 -4.87
C VAL A 78 6.43 29.47 -6.20
N SER A 79 6.77 28.37 -6.86
CA SER A 79 7.33 28.44 -8.22
C SER A 79 6.31 29.08 -9.15
N PRO A 80 6.66 30.15 -9.88
CA PRO A 80 5.71 30.83 -10.76
C PRO A 80 5.37 30.01 -12.01
N GLU A 81 6.12 28.95 -12.28
CA GLU A 81 6.02 28.14 -13.48
C GLU A 81 5.82 26.66 -13.16
N PHE A 82 5.11 26.00 -14.07
CA PHE A 82 4.87 24.57 -14.03
C PHE A 82 6.18 23.81 -14.28
N ASP A 83 6.46 22.85 -13.39
CA ASP A 83 7.66 22.02 -13.44
C ASP A 83 7.29 20.54 -13.59
N MET A 84 7.73 19.92 -14.69
CA MET A 84 7.50 18.50 -14.94
C MET A 84 8.14 17.59 -13.89
N ASP A 85 9.21 18.03 -13.24
CA ASP A 85 9.91 17.26 -12.21
C ASP A 85 9.12 17.16 -10.90
N ARG A 86 8.06 17.96 -10.76
CA ARG A 86 7.08 17.91 -9.66
C ARG A 86 5.86 17.05 -9.98
N VAL A 87 5.85 16.32 -11.11
CA VAL A 87 4.76 15.41 -11.47
C VAL A 87 5.06 14.00 -10.97
N HIS A 88 4.27 13.52 -10.01
CA HIS A 88 4.42 12.21 -9.38
C HIS A 88 3.20 11.32 -9.67
N GLU A 89 3.36 10.03 -9.44
CA GLU A 89 2.23 9.12 -9.30
C GLU A 89 1.71 9.18 -7.86
N LEU A 90 0.40 9.35 -7.73
CA LEU A 90 -0.33 9.30 -6.47
C LEU A 90 -1.25 8.09 -6.50
N LEU A 91 -1.16 7.24 -5.48
CA LEU A 91 -2.13 6.19 -5.25
C LEU A 91 -3.44 6.82 -4.74
N TYR A 92 -4.32 7.14 -5.69
CA TYR A 92 -5.52 7.94 -5.45
C TYR A 92 -6.67 7.14 -4.83
N ARG A 93 -6.80 5.89 -5.25
CA ARG A 93 -7.71 4.85 -4.71
C ARG A 93 -6.97 3.51 -4.69
N PRO A 94 -7.47 2.47 -4.00
CA PRO A 94 -6.89 1.14 -4.09
C PRO A 94 -6.65 0.71 -5.55
N PHE A 95 -5.40 0.33 -5.81
CA PHE A 95 -4.93 -0.15 -7.11
C PHE A 95 -5.15 0.83 -8.28
N SER A 96 -5.32 2.12 -7.98
CA SER A 96 -5.72 3.13 -8.94
C SER A 96 -4.94 4.42 -8.76
N LYS A 97 -4.05 4.69 -9.73
CA LYS A 97 -3.16 5.84 -9.72
C LYS A 97 -3.74 7.05 -10.47
N LYS A 98 -3.34 8.24 -10.03
CA LYS A 98 -3.46 9.50 -10.77
C LYS A 98 -2.07 10.15 -10.85
N TYR A 99 -1.85 10.96 -11.87
CA TYR A 99 -0.78 11.95 -11.84
C TYR A 99 -1.15 13.05 -10.86
N TYR A 100 -0.15 13.51 -10.13
CA TYR A 100 -0.28 14.49 -9.06
C TYR A 100 0.87 15.49 -9.15
N TYR A 101 0.56 16.77 -8.99
CA TYR A 101 1.55 17.84 -8.96
C TYR A 101 1.95 18.10 -7.51
N HIS A 102 3.13 17.65 -7.13
CA HIS A 102 3.67 17.74 -5.77
C HIS A 102 4.38 19.07 -5.57
N ASP A 103 3.65 20.01 -4.99
CA ASP A 103 4.17 21.32 -4.62
C ASP A 103 3.68 21.69 -3.23
N LEU A 104 4.52 21.46 -2.21
CA LEU A 104 4.16 21.69 -0.81
C LEU A 104 3.70 23.13 -0.55
N ALA A 105 4.24 24.10 -1.27
CA ALA A 105 3.86 25.51 -1.15
C ALA A 105 2.46 25.81 -1.68
N LEU A 106 1.91 24.97 -2.56
CA LEU A 106 0.55 25.10 -3.11
C LEU A 106 -0.51 24.35 -2.31
N HIS A 107 -0.13 23.57 -1.29
CA HIS A 107 -1.08 22.85 -0.45
C HIS A 107 -1.56 23.70 0.72
N GLU A 108 -2.87 23.95 0.77
CA GLU A 108 -3.53 24.70 1.86
C GLU A 108 -3.43 23.98 3.22
N VAL A 109 -3.33 22.65 3.19
CA VAL A 109 -3.15 21.81 4.39
C VAL A 109 -1.70 21.35 4.42
N LEU A 110 -1.02 21.55 5.55
CA LEU A 110 0.34 21.06 5.80
C LEU A 110 0.46 19.57 5.46
N ASP A 111 0.97 19.29 4.27
CA ASP A 111 1.32 17.95 3.85
C ASP A 111 2.63 17.56 4.51
N ARG A 112 2.57 16.58 5.42
CA ARG A 112 3.75 16.04 6.10
C ARG A 112 4.28 14.76 5.44
N SER A 113 3.83 14.47 4.22
CA SER A 113 4.39 13.40 3.38
C SER A 113 5.89 13.57 3.15
N ALA A 114 6.42 14.80 3.23
CA ALA A 114 7.85 15.09 3.13
C ALA A 114 8.72 14.34 4.15
N GLU A 115 8.20 14.07 5.35
CA GLU A 115 8.94 13.26 6.34
C GLU A 115 9.07 11.79 5.94
N PHE A 116 8.35 11.32 4.92
CA PHE A 116 8.41 9.95 4.41
C PHE A 116 8.97 9.86 2.99
N PHE A 117 8.71 10.85 2.15
CA PHE A 117 9.09 10.83 0.73
C PHE A 117 10.05 11.96 0.34
N GLY A 118 10.53 12.75 1.30
CA GLY A 118 11.36 13.93 1.05
C GLY A 118 10.53 15.12 0.57
N VAL A 119 11.12 16.32 0.66
CA VAL A 119 10.47 17.56 0.23
C VAL A 119 10.03 17.52 -1.24
N ASP A 120 10.79 16.82 -2.08
CA ASP A 120 10.50 16.61 -3.50
C ASP A 120 9.53 15.45 -3.77
N GLY A 121 9.14 14.67 -2.75
CA GLY A 121 8.26 13.51 -2.91
C GLY A 121 8.88 12.33 -3.68
N LYS A 122 10.21 12.29 -3.90
CA LYS A 122 10.89 11.28 -4.72
C LYS A 122 11.54 10.15 -3.93
N ALA A 123 11.71 10.30 -2.61
CA ALA A 123 12.41 9.30 -1.82
C ALA A 123 11.61 7.98 -1.79
N MET A 124 12.24 6.90 -2.25
CA MET A 124 11.63 5.57 -2.18
C MET A 124 11.44 5.13 -0.73
N ASN A 125 10.23 4.81 -0.35
CA ASN A 125 9.93 4.37 1.01
C ASN A 125 8.70 3.47 1.03
N THR A 126 8.63 2.53 1.95
CA THR A 126 7.50 1.60 2.08
C THR A 126 6.67 1.99 3.29
N CYS A 127 5.35 2.11 3.09
CA CYS A 127 4.40 2.55 4.08
C CYS A 127 3.35 1.47 4.36
N ILE A 128 3.09 1.23 5.64
CA ILE A 128 1.86 0.58 6.10
C ILE A 128 0.76 1.63 6.05
N LEU A 129 -0.35 1.30 5.40
CA LEU A 129 -1.54 2.14 5.32
C LEU A 129 -2.59 1.58 6.27
N LEU A 130 -2.87 2.32 7.33
CA LEU A 130 -4.00 2.07 8.23
C LEU A 130 -5.20 2.81 7.67
N VAL A 131 -6.12 2.07 7.05
CA VAL A 131 -7.29 2.60 6.36
C VAL A 131 -8.49 2.57 7.30
N ASP A 132 -8.81 3.74 7.84
CA ASP A 132 -9.97 3.95 8.71
C ASP A 132 -11.23 4.12 7.85
N GLY A 133 -12.15 3.17 7.94
CA GLY A 133 -13.40 3.16 7.19
C GLY A 133 -14.46 4.14 7.71
N GLY A 134 -14.17 4.85 8.81
CA GLY A 134 -15.13 5.70 9.51
C GLY A 134 -16.09 4.91 10.40
N ALA A 135 -17.08 5.62 10.96
CA ALA A 135 -17.96 5.13 12.02
C ALA A 135 -18.54 3.73 11.75
N GLY A 136 -18.14 2.76 12.56
CA GLY A 136 -18.67 1.40 12.61
C GLY A 136 -18.04 0.42 11.63
N ARG A 137 -17.05 0.84 10.83
CA ARG A 137 -16.35 -0.03 9.86
C ARG A 137 -15.00 -0.49 10.42
N PRO A 138 -14.60 -1.75 10.18
CA PRO A 138 -13.31 -2.24 10.65
C PRO A 138 -12.16 -1.46 10.00
N LEU A 139 -11.06 -1.30 10.74
CA LEU A 139 -9.82 -0.79 10.18
C LEU A 139 -9.25 -1.86 9.22
N THR A 140 -8.92 -1.44 8.00
CA THR A 140 -8.30 -2.30 6.98
C THR A 140 -6.87 -1.86 6.73
N VAL A 141 -6.04 -2.74 6.19
CA VAL A 141 -4.60 -2.49 6.03
C VAL A 141 -4.14 -2.89 4.63
N CYS A 142 -3.29 -2.05 4.03
CA CYS A 142 -2.52 -2.35 2.83
C CYS A 142 -1.15 -1.65 2.90
N ALA A 143 -0.30 -1.87 1.91
CA ALA A 143 1.02 -1.26 1.83
C ALA A 143 1.15 -0.50 0.52
N SER A 144 1.94 0.57 0.54
CA SER A 144 2.27 1.38 -0.62
C SER A 144 3.72 1.82 -0.53
N ASP A 145 4.38 1.92 -1.66
CA ASP A 145 5.72 2.46 -1.83
C ASP A 145 5.73 3.87 -2.47
N MET A 146 4.53 4.46 -2.62
CA MET A 146 4.30 5.77 -3.20
C MET A 146 3.38 6.63 -2.32
N LEU A 147 3.25 7.91 -2.69
CA LEU A 147 2.31 8.85 -2.11
C LEU A 147 0.87 8.30 -2.20
N VAL A 148 0.09 8.52 -1.15
CA VAL A 148 -1.29 8.00 -1.04
C VAL A 148 -2.23 9.14 -0.73
N GLN A 149 -3.39 9.15 -1.39
CA GLN A 149 -4.43 10.13 -1.10
C GLN A 149 -5.09 9.87 0.26
N GLN A 150 -5.38 10.92 1.03
CA GLN A 150 -5.87 10.80 2.41
C GLN A 150 -7.17 10.02 2.53
N ARG A 151 -8.11 10.21 1.61
CA ARG A 151 -9.42 9.55 1.52
C ARG A 151 -9.36 8.40 0.51
N PHE A 152 -8.26 7.65 0.51
CA PHE A 152 -7.93 6.62 -0.46
C PHE A 152 -9.05 5.58 -0.62
N ALA A 153 -9.76 5.20 0.45
CA ALA A 153 -10.89 4.29 0.37
C ALA A 153 -12.25 5.02 0.29
N GLY A 154 -12.30 6.21 -0.30
CA GLY A 154 -13.53 6.95 -0.57
C GLY A 154 -13.92 7.96 0.50
N PRO A 155 -15.04 8.68 0.30
CA PRO A 155 -15.53 9.69 1.23
C PRO A 155 -15.77 9.12 2.63
N GLY A 156 -15.39 9.87 3.66
CA GLY A 156 -15.53 9.45 5.06
C GLY A 156 -14.43 8.50 5.55
N THR A 157 -13.50 8.09 4.68
CA THR A 157 -12.32 7.32 5.10
C THR A 157 -11.13 8.22 5.37
N THR A 158 -10.18 7.73 6.17
CA THR A 158 -8.88 8.38 6.35
C THR A 158 -7.78 7.33 6.41
N VAL A 159 -6.75 7.51 5.59
CA VAL A 159 -5.52 6.74 5.66
C VAL A 159 -4.52 7.41 6.57
N ARG A 160 -3.95 6.62 7.48
CA ARG A 160 -2.74 6.96 8.24
C ARG A 160 -1.60 6.12 7.71
N MET A 161 -0.56 6.79 7.25
CA MET A 161 0.65 6.20 6.74
C MET A 161 1.65 6.05 7.89
N VAL A 162 2.27 4.88 7.94
CA VAL A 162 3.40 4.57 8.82
C VAL A 162 4.52 4.02 7.96
N ALA A 163 5.52 4.85 7.66
CA ALA A 163 6.64 4.45 6.82
C ALA A 163 7.66 3.61 7.56
N ARG A 164 8.45 2.82 6.82
CA ARG A 164 9.64 2.14 7.34
C ARG A 164 10.70 3.15 7.77
N HIS A 165 10.92 4.19 6.96
CA HIS A 165 11.93 5.20 7.22
C HIS A 165 11.33 6.60 7.37
N ARG A 166 12.06 7.48 8.05
CA ARG A 166 11.85 8.92 7.99
C ARG A 166 12.93 9.56 7.13
N ILE A 167 12.57 10.64 6.45
CA ILE A 167 13.45 11.43 5.60
C ILE A 167 13.59 12.81 6.25
N GLY A 168 14.80 13.16 6.65
CA GLY A 168 15.14 14.48 7.17
C GLY A 168 15.08 15.55 6.08
N ALA A 169 15.04 16.82 6.48
CA ALA A 169 15.06 17.96 5.55
C ALA A 169 16.34 17.99 4.68
N ASP A 170 17.42 17.37 5.15
CA ASP A 170 18.68 17.18 4.42
C ASP A 170 18.68 15.95 3.50
N GLY A 171 17.54 15.27 3.36
CA GLY A 171 17.38 14.04 2.59
C GLY A 171 17.93 12.79 3.27
N ARG A 172 18.51 12.88 4.49
CA ARG A 172 19.03 11.70 5.18
C ARG A 172 17.90 10.80 5.65
N ARG A 173 18.10 9.51 5.48
CA ARG A 173 17.17 8.46 5.89
C ARG A 173 17.49 7.98 7.30
N SER A 174 16.47 7.85 8.14
CA SER A 174 16.53 7.19 9.44
C SER A 174 15.42 6.16 9.59
N GLU A 175 15.57 5.20 10.49
CA GLU A 175 14.52 4.22 10.79
C GLU A 175 13.34 4.92 11.50
N ASN A 176 12.11 4.53 11.17
CA ASN A 176 10.92 5.03 11.86
C ASN A 176 10.50 4.13 13.02
N ILE A 177 10.96 2.88 13.04
CA ILE A 177 10.86 2.02 14.22
C ILE A 177 11.78 2.60 15.29
N THR A 178 11.25 2.75 16.51
CA THR A 178 12.01 3.31 17.64
C THR A 178 13.03 2.31 18.16
N ASP A 179 14.12 2.82 18.75
CA ASP A 179 15.09 1.98 19.46
C ASP A 179 14.41 1.15 20.55
N HIS A 180 13.53 1.78 21.33
CA HIS A 180 12.67 1.10 22.30
C HIS A 180 11.88 -0.04 21.66
N GLY A 181 11.15 0.22 20.57
CA GLY A 181 10.37 -0.77 19.85
C GLY A 181 11.21 -1.95 19.38
N LEU A 182 12.40 -1.69 18.83
CA LEU A 182 13.34 -2.72 18.40
C LEU A 182 13.87 -3.54 19.58
N GLU A 183 14.24 -2.89 20.68
CA GLU A 183 14.73 -3.52 21.91
C GLU A 183 13.68 -4.46 22.51
N ARG A 184 12.40 -4.07 22.55
CA ARG A 184 11.33 -4.96 23.04
C ARG A 184 11.23 -6.26 22.25
N PHE A 185 11.45 -6.22 20.93
CA PHE A 185 11.53 -7.43 20.12
C PHE A 185 12.80 -8.23 20.43
N ARG A 186 13.96 -7.57 20.57
CA ARG A 186 15.23 -8.22 20.92
C ARG A 186 15.21 -8.88 22.29
N GLU A 187 14.61 -8.25 23.29
CA GLU A 187 14.41 -8.82 24.62
C GLU A 187 13.54 -10.08 24.56
N HIS A 188 12.43 -10.03 23.83
CA HIS A 188 11.47 -11.12 23.78
C HIS A 188 11.94 -12.32 22.94
N TYR A 189 12.57 -12.07 21.80
CA TYR A 189 12.95 -13.11 20.83
C TYR A 189 14.44 -13.43 20.82
N GLY A 190 15.30 -12.51 21.27
CA GLY A 190 16.77 -12.63 21.19
C GLY A 190 17.39 -13.59 22.20
N GLN A 191 16.64 -14.01 23.23
CA GLN A 191 17.11 -15.04 24.19
C GLN A 191 16.75 -16.48 23.77
N ARG A 192 16.25 -16.71 22.55
CA ARG A 192 15.86 -18.06 22.12
C ARG A 192 17.08 -18.95 21.84
N PRO A 193 17.19 -20.12 22.48
CA PRO A 193 18.19 -21.12 22.12
C PRO A 193 17.97 -21.57 20.68
N LEU A 194 19.06 -21.68 19.92
CA LEU A 194 19.14 -22.00 18.49
C LEU A 194 18.69 -23.44 18.11
N SER A 195 17.75 -24.05 18.83
CA SER A 195 17.50 -25.50 18.75
C SER A 195 16.04 -25.96 18.61
N SER A 196 15.05 -25.07 18.48
CA SER A 196 13.66 -25.50 18.26
C SER A 196 13.23 -25.61 16.79
N LEU A 197 14.16 -25.53 15.83
CA LEU A 197 13.94 -26.11 14.48
C LEU A 197 14.15 -27.64 14.54
N ALA A 198 13.47 -28.29 15.49
CA ALA A 198 13.32 -29.73 15.51
C ALA A 198 11.99 -30.03 14.78
N ASP A 199 12.10 -30.17 13.47
CA ASP A 199 11.39 -31.16 12.63
C ASP A 199 11.41 -30.68 11.17
N GLY A 200 12.52 -31.01 10.51
CA GLY A 200 12.74 -30.71 9.10
C GLY A 200 14.10 -31.24 8.68
N VAL A 201 14.17 -32.57 8.50
CA VAL A 201 15.35 -33.28 8.01
C VAL A 201 15.90 -32.58 6.75
N ASP A 202 17.08 -31.98 6.83
CA ASP A 202 17.80 -31.48 5.65
C ASP A 202 18.32 -32.70 4.87
N PRO A 203 17.87 -32.92 3.62
CA PRO A 203 18.30 -34.08 2.81
C PRO A 203 19.80 -34.09 2.48
N ARG A 204 20.55 -33.05 2.86
CA ARG A 204 22.02 -32.93 2.67
C ARG A 204 22.82 -33.26 3.94
N VAL A 205 22.17 -33.53 5.07
CA VAL A 205 22.84 -33.97 6.29
C VAL A 205 22.84 -35.50 6.33
N PRO A 206 24.01 -36.17 6.37
CA PRO A 206 24.05 -37.63 6.35
C PRO A 206 23.32 -38.21 7.55
N SER A 207 22.34 -39.08 7.29
CA SER A 207 21.42 -39.65 8.30
C SER A 207 22.07 -40.62 9.29
N SER A 208 23.37 -40.88 9.18
CA SER A 208 24.11 -41.77 10.07
C SER A 208 25.61 -41.46 10.14
N ILE A 209 26.26 -41.89 11.23
CA ILE A 209 27.72 -41.82 11.43
C ILE A 209 28.48 -42.54 10.31
N ALA A 210 27.91 -43.60 9.72
CA ALA A 210 28.52 -44.33 8.61
C ALA A 210 28.62 -43.46 7.35
N ALA A 211 27.57 -42.70 7.03
CA ALA A 211 27.55 -41.81 5.87
C ALA A 211 28.51 -40.60 6.04
N VAL A 212 28.67 -40.10 7.26
CA VAL A 212 29.68 -39.07 7.60
C VAL A 212 31.11 -39.58 7.37
N ARG A 213 31.39 -40.84 7.72
CA ARG A 213 32.71 -41.47 7.50
C ARG A 213 33.01 -41.67 6.02
N ALA A 214 32.02 -42.08 5.22
CA ALA A 214 32.16 -42.22 3.77
C ALA A 214 32.46 -40.88 3.07
N ALA A 215 31.77 -39.80 3.45
CA ALA A 215 32.01 -38.46 2.90
C ALA A 215 33.42 -37.93 3.23
N ARG A 216 33.92 -38.16 4.46
CA ARG A 216 35.29 -37.79 4.85
C ARG A 216 36.36 -38.58 4.10
N ALA A 217 36.10 -39.85 3.79
CA ALA A 217 37.01 -40.68 3.00
C ALA A 217 37.17 -40.18 1.55
N GLN A 218 36.17 -39.45 1.03
CA GLN A 218 36.22 -38.78 -0.28
C GLN A 218 36.85 -37.38 -0.25
N GLY A 219 37.44 -36.97 0.88
CA GLY A 219 38.13 -35.67 1.00
C GLY A 219 37.19 -34.46 1.12
N LEU A 220 35.88 -34.67 1.25
CA LEU A 220 34.92 -33.60 1.51
C LEU A 220 35.15 -33.04 2.92
N LYS A 221 35.63 -31.79 3.00
CA LYS A 221 35.73 -31.07 4.26
C LYS A 221 34.34 -30.70 4.75
N ARG A 222 34.12 -30.80 6.06
CA ARG A 222 32.92 -30.24 6.71
C ARG A 222 32.86 -28.77 6.27
N PRO A 223 31.75 -28.27 5.71
CA PRO A 223 31.57 -26.83 5.56
C PRO A 223 31.88 -26.19 6.91
N GLU A 224 32.67 -25.12 6.91
CA GLU A 224 32.81 -24.31 8.13
C GLU A 224 31.41 -24.07 8.67
N ALA A 225 31.24 -24.32 9.98
CA ALA A 225 29.94 -24.25 10.62
C ALA A 225 29.21 -23.01 10.12
N ARG A 226 27.98 -23.18 9.63
CA ARG A 226 27.10 -22.04 9.33
C ARG A 226 27.22 -21.13 10.56
N PRO A 227 27.67 -19.86 10.42
CA PRO A 227 27.68 -18.97 11.57
C PRO A 227 26.27 -19.03 12.16
N PRO A 228 26.12 -19.06 13.50
CA PRO A 228 24.79 -19.07 14.09
C PRO A 228 24.08 -17.82 13.57
N VAL A 229 23.21 -17.98 12.58
CA VAL A 229 22.33 -16.91 12.17
C VAL A 229 21.23 -16.92 13.21
N LEU A 230 21.54 -16.39 14.41
CA LEU A 230 20.60 -15.44 14.96
C LEU A 230 20.66 -14.29 13.96
N ALA A 231 19.76 -14.27 12.98
CA ALA A 231 19.58 -13.07 12.19
C ALA A 231 19.21 -12.02 13.22
N GLU A 232 20.14 -11.12 13.52
CA GLU A 232 19.91 -10.03 14.45
C GLU A 232 18.54 -9.43 14.15
N ILE A 233 17.69 -9.28 15.17
CA ILE A 233 16.38 -8.68 14.93
C ILE A 233 16.63 -7.26 14.45
N THR A 234 16.21 -7.02 13.21
CA THR A 234 16.45 -5.77 12.48
C THR A 234 15.14 -4.99 12.33
N HIS A 235 15.26 -3.68 12.13
CA HIS A 235 14.13 -2.80 11.82
C HIS A 235 13.25 -3.32 10.65
N PRO A 236 13.78 -3.70 9.47
CA PRO A 236 12.95 -4.28 8.41
C PRO A 236 12.22 -5.57 8.83
N ALA A 237 12.86 -6.46 9.61
CA ALA A 237 12.19 -7.66 10.08
C ALA A 237 11.02 -7.36 11.03
N VAL A 238 11.18 -6.38 11.92
CA VAL A 238 10.11 -5.89 12.81
C VAL A 238 9.00 -5.21 12.00
N PHE A 239 9.34 -4.40 10.99
CA PHE A 239 8.37 -3.76 10.10
C PHE A 239 7.47 -4.80 9.41
N HIS A 240 8.07 -5.85 8.85
CA HIS A 240 7.32 -6.94 8.23
C HIS A 240 6.48 -7.71 9.25
N TYR A 241 7.04 -8.01 10.42
CA TYR A 241 6.30 -8.67 11.49
C TYR A 241 5.03 -7.89 11.88
N VAL A 242 5.15 -6.57 12.07
CA VAL A 242 4.00 -5.69 12.37
C VAL A 242 2.95 -5.82 11.26
N TYR A 243 3.39 -5.80 10.00
CA TYR A 243 2.48 -5.93 8.87
C TYR A 243 1.74 -7.26 8.83
N ALA A 244 2.40 -8.36 9.20
CA ALA A 244 1.77 -9.67 9.34
C ALA A 244 0.72 -9.69 10.45
N VAL A 245 1.05 -9.15 11.63
CA VAL A 245 0.11 -9.05 12.76
C VAL A 245 -1.14 -8.25 12.41
N LEU A 246 -1.00 -7.17 11.63
CA LEU A 246 -2.15 -6.40 11.15
C LEU A 246 -3.05 -7.16 10.17
N HIS A 247 -2.59 -8.27 9.59
CA HIS A 247 -3.35 -9.16 8.72
C HIS A 247 -3.87 -10.43 9.43
N ASP A 248 -3.49 -10.64 10.69
CA ASP A 248 -3.94 -11.77 11.51
C ASP A 248 -5.47 -11.73 11.68
N PRO A 249 -6.22 -12.71 11.16
CA PRO A 249 -7.67 -12.75 11.34
C PRO A 249 -8.09 -12.96 12.80
N LEU A 250 -7.20 -13.45 13.68
CA LEU A 250 -7.46 -13.59 15.13
C LEU A 250 -7.17 -12.30 15.90
N HIS A 251 -6.53 -11.31 15.26
CA HIS A 251 -6.26 -10.00 15.83
C HIS A 251 -6.76 -8.88 14.90
N PRO A 252 -8.09 -8.82 14.63
CA PRO A 252 -8.62 -7.81 13.74
C PRO A 252 -8.39 -6.42 14.34
N PRO A 253 -7.86 -5.47 13.56
CA PRO A 253 -7.73 -4.11 14.02
C PRO A 253 -9.08 -3.55 14.47
N ARG A 254 -9.17 -3.11 15.73
CA ARG A 254 -10.43 -2.62 16.31
C ARG A 254 -10.76 -1.24 15.78
N HIS A 255 -12.01 -1.02 15.43
CA HIS A 255 -12.57 0.31 15.20
C HIS A 255 -12.96 0.96 16.53
N THR A 256 -12.80 2.27 16.64
CA THR A 256 -13.36 3.06 17.74
C THR A 256 -14.20 4.20 17.21
N THR A 257 -15.40 4.36 17.79
CA THR A 257 -16.23 5.53 17.54
C THR A 257 -15.54 6.75 18.15
N GLY A 258 -15.13 7.72 17.32
CA GLY A 258 -14.46 8.94 17.78
C GLY A 258 -12.96 8.97 17.45
N SER A 259 -12.11 9.18 18.44
CA SER A 259 -10.67 9.31 18.24
C SER A 259 -10.04 7.99 17.79
N PHE A 260 -9.11 8.08 16.83
CA PHE A 260 -8.34 6.93 16.34
C PHE A 260 -7.55 6.28 17.49
N ILE A 261 -7.83 4.99 17.72
CA ILE A 261 -7.01 4.15 18.60
C ILE A 261 -6.07 3.33 17.72
N ALA A 262 -4.77 3.53 17.93
CA ALA A 262 -3.76 2.78 17.22
C ALA A 262 -3.83 1.28 17.57
N PRO A 263 -3.59 0.38 16.59
CA PRO A 263 -3.43 -1.03 16.87
C PRO A 263 -2.33 -1.27 17.90
N HIS A 264 -2.53 -2.26 18.77
CA HIS A 264 -1.46 -2.82 19.59
C HIS A 264 -0.96 -4.08 18.91
N ILE A 265 0.36 -4.30 18.94
CA ILE A 265 1.04 -5.38 18.23
C ILE A 265 1.46 -6.43 19.26
N PRO A 266 0.75 -7.58 19.36
CA PRO A 266 1.17 -8.68 20.20
C PRO A 266 2.48 -9.32 19.71
N LEU A 267 3.22 -9.90 20.65
CA LEU A 267 4.42 -10.69 20.40
C LEU A 267 4.02 -12.18 20.27
N ARG A 268 4.18 -12.75 19.08
CA ARG A 268 3.71 -14.08 18.66
C ARG A 268 4.85 -15.10 18.76
N PRO A 269 4.58 -16.39 19.02
CA PRO A 269 5.61 -17.37 19.29
C PRO A 269 6.66 -17.62 18.19
N ASP A 270 6.50 -17.20 16.94
CA ASP A 270 7.49 -17.42 15.86
C ASP A 270 7.78 -16.13 15.06
N PHE A 271 8.72 -15.31 15.54
CA PHE A 271 9.05 -14.04 14.90
C PHE A 271 9.43 -14.20 13.42
N GLU A 272 10.23 -15.21 13.08
CA GLU A 272 10.74 -15.40 11.72
C GLU A 272 9.61 -15.78 10.76
N ALA A 273 8.74 -16.71 11.15
CA ALA A 273 7.62 -17.09 10.30
C ALA A 273 6.65 -15.91 10.07
N TRP A 274 6.34 -15.15 11.13
CA TRP A 274 5.48 -13.98 11.03
C TRP A 274 6.12 -12.88 10.18
N SER A 275 7.40 -12.58 10.40
CA SER A 275 8.14 -11.60 9.60
C SER A 275 8.21 -12.00 8.12
N ASP A 276 8.43 -13.29 7.81
CA ASP A 276 8.46 -13.80 6.44
C ASP A 276 7.11 -13.63 5.72
N ARG A 277 5.98 -13.93 6.39
CA ARG A 277 4.63 -13.71 5.82
C ARG A 277 4.34 -12.23 5.63
N GLY A 278 4.80 -11.40 6.57
CA GLY A 278 4.71 -9.96 6.47
C GLY A 278 5.47 -9.40 5.28
N ARG A 279 6.69 -9.89 5.04
CA ARG A 279 7.51 -9.51 3.88
C ARG A 279 6.81 -9.87 2.58
N LYS A 280 6.30 -11.10 2.46
CA LYS A 280 5.52 -11.55 1.31
C LYS A 280 4.28 -10.70 1.05
N LEU A 281 3.55 -10.30 2.11
CA LEU A 281 2.40 -9.40 1.98
C LEU A 281 2.81 -7.99 1.53
N VAL A 282 3.91 -7.43 2.05
CA VAL A 282 4.42 -6.12 1.61
C VAL A 282 4.82 -6.17 0.14
N GLU A 283 5.60 -7.18 -0.27
CA GLU A 283 6.01 -7.41 -1.66
C GLU A 283 4.79 -7.54 -2.59
N LEU A 284 3.80 -8.32 -2.17
CA LEU A 284 2.56 -8.53 -2.94
C LEU A 284 1.76 -7.23 -3.13
N HIS A 285 1.59 -6.44 -2.07
CA HIS A 285 0.72 -5.26 -2.09
C HIS A 285 1.39 -4.04 -2.76
N THR A 286 2.69 -3.85 -2.57
CA THR A 286 3.46 -2.80 -3.26
C THR A 286 3.71 -3.15 -4.72
N GLY A 287 4.01 -4.43 -5.00
CA GLY A 287 4.27 -4.95 -6.34
C GLY A 287 3.03 -5.35 -7.15
N PHE A 288 1.82 -4.90 -6.79
CA PHE A 288 0.55 -5.39 -7.36
C PHE A 288 0.45 -5.27 -8.90
N GLU A 289 1.16 -4.32 -9.52
CA GLU A 289 1.17 -4.16 -10.97
C GLU A 289 2.08 -5.16 -11.67
N MET A 290 2.99 -5.82 -10.94
CA MET A 290 4.00 -6.74 -11.45
C MET A 290 3.69 -8.20 -11.13
N VAL A 291 2.67 -8.49 -10.31
CA VAL A 291 2.27 -9.86 -10.00
C VAL A 291 1.78 -10.59 -11.26
N GLU A 292 2.00 -11.90 -11.28
CA GLU A 292 1.43 -12.76 -12.31
C GLU A 292 -0.11 -12.68 -12.28
N PRO A 293 -0.76 -12.37 -13.41
CA PRO A 293 -2.22 -12.29 -13.48
C PRO A 293 -2.89 -13.58 -12.98
N TRP A 294 -4.04 -13.48 -12.28
CA TRP A 294 -4.90 -14.64 -12.08
C TRP A 294 -5.43 -15.12 -13.45
N PRO A 295 -5.48 -16.44 -13.72
CA PRO A 295 -5.86 -16.98 -15.02
C PRO A 295 -7.38 -16.86 -15.26
N LEU A 296 -7.89 -15.64 -15.31
CA LEU A 296 -9.28 -15.35 -15.65
C LEU A 296 -9.47 -15.41 -17.17
N GLU A 297 -10.61 -15.95 -17.57
CA GLU A 297 -11.04 -15.97 -18.97
C GLU A 297 -11.65 -14.61 -19.35
N VAL A 298 -11.43 -14.19 -20.59
CA VAL A 298 -11.99 -12.94 -21.12
C VAL A 298 -12.75 -13.29 -22.38
N ARG A 299 -14.06 -13.07 -22.36
CA ARG A 299 -14.91 -13.19 -23.54
C ARG A 299 -15.12 -11.80 -24.12
N THR A 300 -14.69 -11.62 -25.36
CA THR A 300 -14.83 -10.35 -26.09
C THR A 300 -15.48 -10.58 -27.44
N GLU A 301 -16.61 -9.93 -27.68
CA GLU A 301 -17.23 -9.86 -29.01
C GLU A 301 -16.49 -8.82 -29.89
N HIS A 302 -15.31 -9.19 -30.41
CA HIS A 302 -14.43 -8.28 -31.15
C HIS A 302 -15.12 -7.56 -32.33
N ALA A 303 -16.00 -8.26 -33.06
CA ALA A 303 -16.73 -7.67 -34.17
C ALA A 303 -17.77 -6.63 -33.70
N GLY A 304 -18.37 -6.80 -32.51
CA GLY A 304 -19.26 -5.82 -31.91
C GLY A 304 -18.50 -4.60 -31.38
N LEU A 305 -17.34 -4.85 -30.77
CA LEU A 305 -16.45 -3.83 -30.24
C LEU A 305 -15.83 -2.95 -31.34
N ALA A 306 -15.40 -3.54 -32.46
CA ALA A 306 -14.86 -2.81 -33.61
C ALA A 306 -15.91 -1.99 -34.38
N ARG A 307 -17.17 -2.45 -34.40
CA ARG A 307 -18.30 -1.75 -35.04
C ARG A 307 -19.03 -0.79 -34.10
N GLY A 308 -18.78 -0.88 -32.80
CA GLY A 308 -19.55 -0.21 -31.77
C GLY A 308 -19.30 1.30 -31.74
N THR A 309 -20.23 2.08 -32.30
CA THR A 309 -20.29 3.52 -32.04
C THR A 309 -20.94 3.75 -30.68
N GLY A 310 -20.27 4.48 -29.77
CA GLY A 310 -20.85 4.85 -28.48
C GLY A 310 -20.85 3.74 -27.42
N ILE A 311 -19.77 2.95 -27.34
CA ILE A 311 -19.57 1.98 -26.26
C ILE A 311 -19.60 2.70 -24.91
N LYS A 312 -20.41 2.18 -23.98
CA LYS A 312 -20.53 2.66 -22.61
C LYS A 312 -20.02 1.59 -21.64
N ALA A 313 -19.32 2.04 -20.60
CA ALA A 313 -19.04 1.20 -19.45
C ALA A 313 -20.36 0.64 -18.92
N THR A 314 -20.42 -0.68 -18.74
CA THR A 314 -21.49 -1.31 -17.99
C THR A 314 -20.81 -2.28 -17.04
N VAL A 315 -20.83 -2.00 -15.74
CA VAL A 315 -20.27 -2.91 -14.75
C VAL A 315 -21.41 -3.69 -14.12
N LEU A 316 -21.55 -4.95 -14.54
CA LEU A 316 -22.42 -5.92 -13.91
C LEU A 316 -21.55 -7.02 -13.30
N VAL A 317 -21.71 -7.24 -11.99
CA VAL A 317 -20.93 -8.22 -11.23
C VAL A 317 -21.87 -9.32 -10.77
N ASP A 318 -21.57 -10.55 -11.15
CA ASP A 318 -22.18 -11.77 -10.62
C ASP A 318 -21.11 -12.52 -9.82
N LYS A 319 -21.12 -12.32 -8.50
CA LYS A 319 -20.13 -12.93 -7.59
C LYS A 319 -20.31 -14.44 -7.45
N GLU A 320 -21.52 -14.95 -7.67
CA GLU A 320 -21.82 -16.39 -7.59
C GLU A 320 -21.29 -17.13 -8.80
N ARG A 321 -21.52 -16.58 -10.00
CA ARG A 321 -20.98 -17.14 -11.26
C ARG A 321 -19.52 -16.76 -11.51
N GLY A 322 -18.95 -15.84 -10.74
CA GLY A 322 -17.59 -15.34 -10.93
C GLY A 322 -17.43 -14.53 -12.22
N SER A 323 -18.45 -13.75 -12.59
CA SER A 323 -18.50 -12.99 -13.84
C SER A 323 -18.53 -11.48 -13.60
N VAL A 324 -17.77 -10.74 -14.41
CA VAL A 324 -17.69 -9.28 -14.40
C VAL A 324 -17.82 -8.77 -15.83
N GLN A 325 -18.99 -8.26 -16.17
CA GLN A 325 -19.20 -7.55 -17.43
C GLN A 325 -18.63 -6.12 -17.30
N LEU A 326 -17.84 -5.68 -18.28
CA LEU A 326 -17.21 -4.34 -18.30
C LEU A 326 -17.88 -3.39 -19.29
N ASP A 327 -18.50 -3.97 -20.32
CA ASP A 327 -19.28 -3.30 -21.36
C ASP A 327 -20.21 -4.34 -22.05
N ARG A 328 -20.90 -3.94 -23.13
CA ARG A 328 -21.81 -4.82 -23.87
C ARG A 328 -21.13 -6.06 -24.47
N TYR A 329 -19.86 -5.96 -24.83
CA TYR A 329 -19.10 -6.92 -25.62
C TYR A 329 -18.04 -7.67 -24.80
N THR A 330 -17.66 -7.16 -23.63
CA THR A 330 -16.54 -7.69 -22.85
C THR A 330 -16.95 -8.14 -21.45
N THR A 331 -16.68 -9.42 -21.16
CA THR A 331 -16.93 -10.05 -19.86
C THR A 331 -15.68 -10.81 -19.40
N VAL A 332 -15.31 -10.61 -18.14
CA VAL A 332 -14.27 -11.37 -17.44
C VAL A 332 -14.94 -12.47 -16.62
N GLU A 333 -14.51 -13.71 -16.80
CA GLU A 333 -15.09 -14.90 -16.16
C GLU A 333 -14.08 -15.66 -15.30
N GLY A 334 -14.59 -16.51 -14.40
CA GLY A 334 -13.78 -17.36 -13.54
C GLY A 334 -13.21 -16.64 -12.31
N VAL A 335 -13.77 -15.49 -11.91
CA VAL A 335 -13.35 -14.76 -10.71
C VAL A 335 -13.72 -15.58 -9.47
N PRO A 336 -12.76 -16.05 -8.65
CA PRO A 336 -13.08 -16.82 -7.45
C PRO A 336 -13.89 -15.99 -6.45
N GLY A 337 -14.89 -16.61 -5.81
CA GLY A 337 -15.71 -15.95 -4.78
C GLY A 337 -14.87 -15.35 -3.64
N GLU A 338 -13.81 -16.04 -3.23
CA GLU A 338 -12.88 -15.61 -2.17
C GLU A 338 -12.10 -14.32 -2.52
N ALA A 339 -11.91 -14.03 -3.81
CA ALA A 339 -11.21 -12.81 -4.24
C ALA A 339 -11.97 -11.52 -3.86
N TRP A 340 -13.29 -11.62 -3.66
CA TRP A 340 -14.12 -10.50 -3.22
C TRP A 340 -14.03 -10.24 -1.70
N SER A 341 -13.35 -11.09 -0.94
CA SER A 341 -13.27 -10.95 0.53
C SER A 341 -12.12 -10.06 1.01
N TYR A 342 -11.15 -9.72 0.16
CA TYR A 342 -10.09 -8.78 0.53
C TYR A 342 -10.58 -7.34 0.42
N HIS A 343 -10.87 -6.70 1.56
CA HIS A 343 -11.46 -5.36 1.64
C HIS A 343 -10.45 -4.28 1.99
N LEU A 344 -10.63 -3.10 1.39
CA LEU A 344 -9.93 -1.86 1.71
C LEU A 344 -10.98 -0.76 1.89
N GLY A 345 -11.26 -0.41 3.15
CA GLY A 345 -12.45 0.37 3.50
C GLY A 345 -13.73 -0.44 3.36
N ASP A 346 -14.72 0.10 2.66
CA ASP A 346 -16.07 -0.48 2.52
C ASP A 346 -16.25 -1.39 1.30
N ARG A 347 -15.20 -1.55 0.49
CA ARG A 347 -15.23 -2.30 -0.77
C ARG A 347 -14.08 -3.29 -0.85
N SER A 348 -14.32 -4.36 -1.58
CA SER A 348 -13.27 -5.29 -1.98
C SER A 348 -12.25 -4.62 -2.91
N ALA A 349 -11.04 -5.17 -2.94
CA ALA A 349 -9.97 -4.76 -3.83
C ALA A 349 -10.43 -4.73 -5.31
N LEU A 350 -11.21 -5.73 -5.73
CA LEU A 350 -11.78 -5.81 -7.08
C LEU A 350 -12.85 -4.74 -7.33
N GLU A 351 -13.74 -4.48 -6.36
CA GLU A 351 -14.74 -3.41 -6.50
C GLU A 351 -14.09 -2.03 -6.66
N TRP A 352 -12.92 -1.78 -6.05
CA TRP A 352 -12.17 -0.54 -6.27
C TRP A 352 -11.66 -0.40 -7.71
N VAL A 353 -11.16 -1.48 -8.30
CA VAL A 353 -10.75 -1.48 -9.72
C VAL A 353 -11.93 -1.17 -10.63
N LEU A 354 -13.10 -1.75 -10.34
CA LEU A 354 -14.32 -1.54 -11.12
C LEU A 354 -14.91 -0.13 -10.93
N GLU A 355 -14.81 0.44 -9.72
CA GLU A 355 -15.22 1.82 -9.46
C GLU A 355 -14.36 2.80 -10.26
N HIS A 356 -13.04 2.58 -10.30
CA HIS A 356 -12.14 3.38 -11.11
C HIS A 356 -12.44 3.28 -12.61
N TRP A 357 -12.78 2.08 -13.10
CA TRP A 357 -13.25 1.88 -14.47
C TRP A 357 -14.49 2.73 -14.77
N LYS A 358 -15.47 2.76 -13.86
CA LYS A 358 -16.65 3.64 -13.99
C LYS A 358 -16.28 5.12 -13.98
N GLU A 359 -15.47 5.56 -13.02
CA GLU A 359 -15.06 6.97 -12.86
C GLU A 359 -14.43 7.51 -14.15
N ARG A 360 -13.52 6.73 -14.76
CA ARG A 360 -12.86 7.14 -16.01
C ARG A 360 -13.81 7.33 -17.18
N LEU A 361 -14.94 6.63 -17.19
CA LEU A 361 -15.86 6.57 -18.33
C LEU A 361 -17.09 7.48 -18.18
N ASN A 362 -17.40 7.93 -16.96
CA ASN A 362 -18.52 8.83 -16.67
C ASN A 362 -18.37 10.26 -17.23
N GLY A 363 -17.26 10.59 -17.91
CA GLY A 363 -16.99 11.95 -18.40
C GLY A 363 -17.36 12.24 -19.85
N ARG A 364 -17.24 11.27 -20.78
CA ARG A 364 -17.51 11.45 -22.22
C ARG A 364 -17.86 10.11 -22.90
N PRO A 365 -18.92 10.03 -23.73
CA PRO A 365 -19.11 8.90 -24.62
C PRO A 365 -17.92 8.81 -25.60
N TYR A 366 -17.40 7.60 -25.83
CA TYR A 366 -16.42 7.39 -26.88
C TYR A 366 -17.15 7.40 -28.23
N THR A 367 -17.22 8.56 -28.88
CA THR A 367 -17.70 8.68 -30.27
C THR A 367 -16.53 8.52 -31.26
N ALA A 368 -16.84 7.93 -32.41
CA ALA A 368 -15.88 7.33 -33.32
C ALA A 368 -15.14 8.36 -34.19
N ALA A 369 -13.85 8.51 -33.90
CA ALA A 369 -12.73 8.67 -34.84
C ALA A 369 -11.41 8.49 -34.05
N ASP A 370 -11.33 9.10 -32.86
CA ASP A 370 -10.12 9.07 -32.00
C ASP A 370 -10.32 8.31 -30.67
N GLY A 371 -11.57 7.98 -30.32
CA GLY A 371 -11.91 7.39 -29.03
C GLY A 371 -11.70 5.88 -28.92
N ALA A 372 -11.91 5.12 -29.99
CA ALA A 372 -11.93 3.65 -29.92
C ALA A 372 -10.56 3.04 -29.54
N PRO A 373 -9.41 3.46 -30.11
CA PRO A 373 -8.10 2.93 -29.69
C PRO A 373 -7.81 3.23 -28.22
N ARG A 374 -8.12 4.45 -27.76
CA ARG A 374 -7.94 4.88 -26.36
C ARG A 374 -8.84 4.09 -25.41
N TYR A 375 -10.07 3.75 -25.84
CA TYR A 375 -10.97 2.91 -25.06
C TYR A 375 -10.43 1.48 -24.94
N MET A 376 -10.01 0.88 -26.05
CA MET A 376 -9.46 -0.48 -26.10
C MET A 376 -8.24 -0.61 -25.20
N GLU A 377 -7.32 0.34 -25.28
CA GLU A 377 -6.14 0.35 -24.41
C GLU A 377 -6.53 0.45 -22.92
N GLN A 378 -7.53 1.28 -22.58
CA GLN A 378 -8.01 1.38 -21.20
C GLN A 378 -8.76 0.13 -20.74
N LEU A 379 -9.51 -0.52 -21.63
CA LEU A 379 -10.19 -1.78 -21.37
C LEU A 379 -9.16 -2.88 -21.08
N ASP A 380 -8.14 -3.02 -21.93
CA ASP A 380 -7.05 -3.99 -21.74
C ASP A 380 -6.31 -3.75 -20.43
N ARG A 381 -5.94 -2.49 -20.14
CA ARG A 381 -5.33 -2.11 -18.85
C ARG A 381 -6.22 -2.47 -17.66
N THR A 382 -7.53 -2.24 -17.77
CA THR A 382 -8.51 -2.59 -16.74
C THR A 382 -8.59 -4.10 -16.53
N ILE A 383 -8.67 -4.88 -17.62
CA ILE A 383 -8.69 -6.35 -17.57
C ILE A 383 -7.43 -6.90 -16.91
N GLN A 384 -6.24 -6.40 -17.31
CA GLN A 384 -4.99 -6.82 -16.68
C GLN A 384 -4.96 -6.48 -15.19
N ARG A 385 -5.47 -5.30 -14.81
CA ARG A 385 -5.58 -4.91 -13.41
C ARG A 385 -6.56 -5.78 -12.64
N ILE A 386 -7.71 -6.14 -13.19
CA ILE A 386 -8.66 -7.09 -12.57
C ILE A 386 -7.97 -8.43 -12.31
N LYS A 387 -7.26 -8.99 -13.31
CA LYS A 387 -6.54 -10.25 -13.15
C LYS A 387 -5.45 -10.19 -12.07
N ARG A 388 -4.66 -9.11 -12.03
CA ARG A 388 -3.60 -8.93 -11.03
C ARG A 388 -4.15 -8.67 -9.63
N VAL A 389 -5.19 -7.87 -9.49
CA VAL A 389 -5.83 -7.62 -8.19
C VAL A 389 -6.60 -8.85 -7.69
N CYS A 390 -7.12 -9.68 -8.59
CA CYS A 390 -7.63 -11.00 -8.25
C CYS A 390 -6.51 -11.89 -7.67
N ARG A 391 -5.32 -11.92 -8.30
CA ARG A 391 -4.13 -12.59 -7.75
C ARG A 391 -3.78 -12.08 -6.36
N VAL A 392 -3.65 -10.76 -6.20
CA VAL A 392 -3.36 -10.15 -4.91
C VAL A 392 -4.36 -10.61 -3.86
N SER A 393 -5.66 -10.50 -4.16
CA SER A 393 -6.71 -10.85 -3.19
C SER A 393 -6.63 -12.31 -2.74
N MET A 394 -6.41 -13.24 -3.67
CA MET A 394 -6.27 -14.67 -3.38
C MET A 394 -5.01 -14.99 -2.58
N GLU A 395 -3.86 -14.41 -2.95
CA GLU A 395 -2.59 -14.62 -2.23
C GLU A 395 -2.61 -14.01 -0.84
N THR A 396 -3.19 -12.81 -0.68
CA THR A 396 -3.42 -12.20 0.63
C THR A 396 -4.25 -13.12 1.51
N HIS A 397 -5.31 -13.72 0.96
CA HIS A 397 -6.13 -14.65 1.72
C HIS A 397 -5.40 -15.94 2.10
N ARG A 398 -4.60 -16.51 1.18
CA ARG A 398 -3.73 -17.66 1.45
C ARG A 398 -2.77 -17.36 2.62
N ILE A 399 -2.08 -16.21 2.59
CA ILE A 399 -1.16 -15.83 3.65
C ILE A 399 -1.90 -15.59 4.97
N ARG A 400 -3.09 -14.98 4.96
CA ARG A 400 -3.92 -14.82 6.17
C ARG A 400 -4.32 -16.15 6.80
N LYS A 401 -4.62 -17.18 5.99
CA LYS A 401 -4.86 -18.55 6.48
C LYS A 401 -3.60 -19.12 7.15
N GLU A 402 -2.42 -18.93 6.56
CA GLU A 402 -1.15 -19.36 7.17
C GLU A 402 -0.90 -18.65 8.51
N LEU A 403 -1.12 -17.34 8.58
CA LEU A 403 -0.99 -16.57 9.83
C LEU A 403 -1.94 -17.08 10.92
N ALA A 404 -3.19 -17.40 10.57
CA ALA A 404 -4.16 -17.96 11.50
C ALA A 404 -3.72 -19.33 12.06
N MET A 405 -2.97 -20.11 11.28
CA MET A 405 -2.40 -21.38 11.73
C MET A 405 -1.19 -21.15 12.64
N LEU A 406 -0.34 -20.17 12.33
CA LEU A 406 0.82 -19.80 13.16
C LEU A 406 0.44 -19.15 14.51
N ALA A 407 -0.77 -18.60 14.60
CA ALA A 407 -1.30 -17.98 15.81
C ALA A 407 -1.91 -18.97 16.81
N ARG A 408 -2.20 -20.20 16.36
CA ARG A 408 -2.71 -21.31 17.19
C ARG A 408 -1.55 -22.10 17.77
#